data_AF-A0A7J2V9V7-F1
#
_entry.id   AF-A0A7J2V9V7-F1
#
_cell.length_a   1.000
_cell.length_b   1.000
_cell.length_c   1.000
_cell.angle_alpha   90.00
_cell.angle_beta   90.00
_cell.angle_gamma   90.00
#
_symmetry.space_group_name_H-M   'P 1'
#
loop_
_entity.id
_entity.type
_entity.pdbx_description
1 polymer ?
#
loop_
_entity_poly.entity_id
_entity_poly.type
_entity_poly.pdbx_seq_one_letter_code
_entity_poly.pdbx_strand_id
1 'polypeptide(L)'
;MTIYWDRCDLCGQYRPTSKCSLFPEIMVDVHCCFACPYRGGKCKTPVWRVETLIQPQMSRKGLSDREKEKLLKELTTLLKTS
;
A
#
# COMPACT_ATOMS: atom_id res chain seq x y z
N MET A 1 17.86 5.51 11.33
CA MET A 1 17.09 6.53 10.58
C MET A 1 17.09 7.80 11.41
N THR A 2 17.67 8.89 10.91
CA THR A 2 17.58 10.21 11.57
C THR A 2 16.42 10.96 10.94
N ILE A 3 15.44 11.34 11.75
CA ILE A 3 14.26 12.08 11.29
C ILE A 3 14.58 13.57 11.45
N TYR A 4 14.64 14.29 10.33
CA TYR A 4 14.81 15.75 10.32
C TYR A 4 13.44 16.40 10.17
N TRP A 5 13.18 17.48 10.91
CA TRP A 5 11.96 18.28 10.80
C TRP A 5 12.27 19.49 9.92
N ASP A 6 11.98 19.38 8.63
CA ASP A 6 12.24 20.48 7.69
C ASP A 6 10.92 21.10 7.23
N ARG A 7 11.03 22.36 6.79
CA ARG A 7 9.91 23.06 6.14
C ARG A 7 9.75 22.52 4.73
N CYS A 8 8.54 22.13 4.35
CA CYS A 8 8.24 21.78 2.97
C CYS A 8 8.24 23.03 2.08
N ASP A 9 8.95 22.98 0.94
CA ASP A 9 9.03 24.09 0.00
C ASP A 9 7.73 24.33 -0.78
N LEU A 10 6.80 23.35 -0.81
CA LEU A 10 5.51 23.48 -1.48
C LEU A 10 4.39 24.00 -0.56
N CYS A 11 4.21 23.39 0.62
CA CYS A 11 3.10 23.73 1.52
C CYS A 11 3.53 24.62 2.69
N GLY A 12 4.83 24.82 2.90
CA GLY A 12 5.40 25.64 3.96
C GLY A 12 5.29 25.07 5.38
N GLN A 13 4.76 23.85 5.55
CA GLN A 13 4.60 23.21 6.86
C GLN A 13 5.88 22.49 7.30
N TYR A 14 6.15 22.51 8.61
CA TYR A 14 7.21 21.69 9.22
C TYR A 14 6.68 20.29 9.48
N ARG A 15 7.31 19.28 8.86
CA ARG A 15 6.93 17.88 9.02
C ARG A 15 8.19 17.02 9.08
N PRO A 16 8.11 15.81 9.66
CA PRO A 16 9.23 14.88 9.64
C PRO A 16 9.51 14.46 8.19
N THR A 17 10.66 14.91 7.67
CA THR A 17 11.14 14.62 6.33
C THR A 17 12.24 13.58 6.42
N SER A 18 11.96 12.36 5.94
CA SER A 18 13.01 11.59 5.28
C SER A 18 13.21 12.24 3.91
N LYS A 19 14.45 12.57 3.54
CA LYS A 19 14.82 13.53 2.47
C LYS A 19 14.25 13.19 1.07
N CYS A 20 12.94 13.33 0.84
CA CYS A 20 12.33 13.28 -0.50
C CYS A 20 12.64 14.61 -1.20
N SER A 21 13.42 14.54 -2.27
CA SER A 21 13.70 15.67 -3.15
C SER A 21 12.89 15.52 -4.44
N LEU A 22 11.88 16.40 -4.63
CA LEU A 22 11.24 16.58 -5.92
C LEU A 22 12.20 17.42 -6.75
N PHE A 23 12.87 16.84 -7.74
CA PHE A 23 14.02 17.51 -8.39
C PHE A 23 15.18 17.74 -7.39
N PRO A 24 16.41 18.06 -7.84
CA PRO A 24 17.58 18.08 -6.97
C PRO A 24 17.50 19.10 -5.81
N GLU A 25 16.63 20.11 -5.92
CA GLU A 25 16.67 21.30 -5.06
C GLU A 25 15.38 21.55 -4.25
N ILE A 26 14.28 20.81 -4.48
CA ILE A 26 13.00 21.06 -3.78
C ILE A 26 12.76 19.95 -2.76
N MET A 27 12.80 20.32 -1.47
CA MET A 27 12.49 19.43 -0.37
C MET A 27 11.00 19.47 -0.05
N VAL A 28 10.40 18.28 0.07
CA VAL A 28 8.96 18.17 0.30
C VAL A 28 8.60 17.19 1.40
N ASP A 29 7.49 17.49 2.08
CA ASP A 29 6.88 16.55 3.01
C ASP A 29 6.32 15.31 2.29
N VAL A 30 5.93 14.33 3.09
CA VAL A 30 5.33 13.09 2.59
C VAL A 30 4.09 13.35 1.73
N HIS A 31 3.14 14.18 2.16
CA HIS A 31 1.90 14.42 1.42
C HIS A 31 2.15 15.04 0.05
N CYS A 32 3.03 16.03 0.00
CA CYS A 32 3.42 16.71 -1.23
C CYS A 32 4.25 15.78 -2.15
N CYS A 33 5.10 14.93 -1.58
CA CYS A 33 5.82 13.88 -2.32
C CYS A 33 4.83 12.88 -2.95
N PHE A 34 3.78 12.47 -2.22
CA PHE A 34 2.74 11.55 -2.69
C PHE A 34 1.81 12.16 -3.74
N ALA A 35 1.44 13.44 -3.59
CA ALA A 35 0.57 14.17 -4.51
C ALA A 35 1.27 14.66 -5.79
N CYS A 36 2.61 14.54 -5.87
CA CYS A 36 3.36 15.03 -7.02
C CYS A 36 3.03 14.23 -8.30
N PRO A 37 2.60 14.91 -9.39
CA PRO A 37 2.29 14.24 -10.66
C PRO A 37 3.52 13.61 -11.33
N TYR A 38 4.74 14.01 -10.95
CA TYR A 38 5.99 13.52 -11.53
C TYR A 38 6.65 12.37 -10.76
N ARG A 39 6.01 11.90 -9.69
CA ARG A 39 6.57 10.87 -8.78
C ARG A 39 6.94 9.57 -9.49
N GLY A 40 6.21 9.19 -10.54
CA GLY A 40 6.42 7.96 -11.31
C GLY A 40 7.44 8.04 -12.45
N GLY A 41 8.18 9.15 -12.60
CA GLY A 41 9.15 9.26 -13.70
C GLY A 41 10.31 10.22 -13.51
N LYS A 42 10.08 11.47 -13.05
CA LYS A 42 11.14 12.50 -12.99
C LYS A 42 11.77 12.67 -11.61
N CYS A 43 11.21 12.05 -10.57
CA CYS A 43 11.80 12.07 -9.24
C CYS A 43 12.94 11.07 -9.16
N LYS A 44 14.18 11.56 -9.05
CA LYS A 44 15.36 10.69 -8.90
C LYS A 44 15.34 9.87 -7.61
N THR A 45 14.70 10.36 -6.56
CA THR A 45 14.76 9.77 -5.20
C THR A 45 13.44 9.93 -4.43
N PRO A 46 12.38 9.17 -4.78
CA PRO A 46 11.20 9.10 -3.92
C PRO A 46 11.55 8.30 -2.66
N VAL A 47 11.91 9.00 -1.58
CA VAL A 47 12.29 8.38 -0.30
C VAL A 47 11.08 7.73 0.38
N TRP A 48 9.89 8.29 0.14
CA TRP A 48 8.65 7.74 0.65
C TRP A 48 8.12 6.67 -0.31
N ARG A 49 8.45 5.40 -0.04
CA ARG A 49 7.78 4.24 -0.63
C ARG A 49 6.79 3.67 0.37
N VAL A 50 5.58 3.37 -0.09
CA VAL A 50 4.69 2.48 0.68
C VAL A 50 5.21 1.08 0.40
N GLU A 51 6.03 0.57 1.30
CA GLU A 51 6.24 -0.87 1.36
C GLU A 51 4.95 -1.45 1.94
N THR A 52 4.05 -1.90 1.06
CA THR A 52 3.04 -2.86 1.47
C THR A 52 3.82 -4.09 1.90
N LEU A 53 4.00 -4.26 3.20
CA LEU A 53 4.31 -5.55 3.78
C LEU A 53 3.11 -6.42 3.43
N ILE A 54 3.15 -7.03 2.25
CA ILE A 54 2.31 -8.17 1.93
C ILE A 54 2.79 -9.22 2.92
N GLN A 55 2.22 -9.20 4.13
CA GLN A 55 2.20 -10.41 4.91
C GLN A 55 1.56 -11.42 3.98
N PRO A 56 2.28 -12.49 3.57
CA PRO A 56 1.64 -13.53 2.80
C PRO A 56 0.44 -13.91 3.64
N GLN A 57 -0.77 -13.64 3.14
CA GLN A 57 -1.97 -14.05 3.84
C GLN A 57 -1.75 -15.51 4.16
N MET A 58 -1.71 -15.85 5.46
CA MET A 58 -1.65 -17.24 5.91
C MET A 58 -2.58 -17.99 4.99
N SER A 59 -2.03 -18.86 4.14
CA SER A 59 -2.81 -19.53 3.11
C SER A 59 -3.94 -20.20 3.87
N ARG A 60 -5.16 -19.68 3.70
CA ARG A 60 -6.32 -20.34 4.27
C ARG A 60 -6.28 -21.70 3.60
N LYS A 61 -5.97 -22.74 4.38
CA LYS A 61 -5.88 -24.11 3.89
C LYS A 61 -7.20 -24.35 3.18
N GLY A 62 -7.16 -24.38 1.84
CA GLY A 62 -8.37 -24.51 1.05
C GLY A 62 -9.06 -25.81 1.44
N LEU A 63 -10.39 -25.83 1.39
CA LEU A 63 -11.13 -27.08 1.56
C LEU A 63 -10.59 -28.12 0.57
N SER A 64 -10.36 -29.34 1.06
CA SER A 64 -10.04 -30.48 0.23
C SER A 64 -11.19 -30.75 -0.75
N ASP A 65 -10.90 -31.41 -1.87
CA ASP A 65 -11.94 -31.67 -2.87
C ASP A 65 -13.10 -32.52 -2.32
N ARG A 66 -12.84 -33.36 -1.31
CA ARG A 66 -13.88 -34.09 -0.57
C ARG A 66 -14.81 -33.19 0.23
N GLU A 67 -14.27 -32.13 0.85
CA GLU A 67 -15.08 -31.18 1.62
C GLU A 67 -15.91 -30.28 0.70
N LYS A 68 -15.35 -29.88 -0.46
CA LYS A 68 -16.10 -29.17 -1.50
C LYS A 68 -17.28 -30.00 -2.01
N GLU A 69 -17.05 -31.30 -2.24
CA GLU A 69 -18.09 -32.19 -2.75
C GLU A 69 -19.25 -32.38 -1.74
N LYS A 70 -18.94 -32.46 -0.44
CA LYS A 70 -19.95 -32.50 0.62
C LYS A 70 -20.79 -31.22 0.66
N LEU A 71 -20.15 -30.05 0.63
CA LEU A 71 -20.84 -28.76 0.63
C LEU A 71 -21.76 -28.60 -0.60
N LEU A 72 -21.30 -29.02 -1.78
CA LEU A 72 -22.13 -28.99 -2.99
C LEU A 72 -23.36 -29.90 -2.88
N LYS A 73 -23.23 -31.08 -2.27
CA LYS A 73 -24.37 -31.98 -2.02
C LYS A 73 -25.36 -31.36 -1.03
N GLU A 74 -24.88 -30.77 0.05
CA GLU A 74 -25.74 -30.10 1.04
C GLU A 74 -26.51 -28.92 0.43
N LEU A 75 -25.84 -28.07 -0.35
CA LEU A 75 -26.47 -26.94 -1.03
C LEU A 75 -27.53 -27.39 -2.04
N THR A 76 -27.25 -28.45 -2.81
CA THR A 76 -28.20 -28.97 -3.81
C THR A 76 -29.40 -29.66 -3.18
N THR A 77 -29.26 -30.26 -1.99
CA THR A 77 -30.42 -30.76 -1.23
C THR A 77 -31.28 -29.62 -0.71
N LEU A 78 -30.69 -28.56 -0.18
CA LEU A 78 -31.43 -27.39 0.32
C LEU A 78 -32.24 -26.70 -0.79
N LEU A 79 -31.65 -26.56 -1.98
CA LEU A 79 -32.30 -25.95 -3.14
C LEU A 79 -33.44 -26.78 -3.73
N LYS A 80 -33.47 -28.10 -3.51
CA LYS A 80 -34.56 -28.97 -3.97
C LYS A 80 -35.76 -29.02 -3.02
N THR A 81 -35.57 -28.55 -1.78
CA THR A 81 -36.60 -28.54 -0.73
C THR A 81 -37.30 -27.19 -0.55
N SER A 82 -36.89 -26.16 -1.30
CA SER A 82 -37.63 -24.89 -1.48
C SER A 82 -38.39 -24.89 -2.80
#